data_AF-A0A950V5N2-F1
#
_entry.id   AF-A0A950V5N2-F1
#
_cell.length_a   1.000
_cell.length_b   1.000
_cell.length_c   1.000
_cell.angle_alpha   90.00
_cell.angle_beta   90.00
_cell.angle_gamma   90.00
#
_symmetry.space_group_name_H-M   'P 1'
#
loop_
_entity.id
_entity.type
_entity.pdbx_description
1 polymer ?
#
loop_
_entity_poly.entity_id
_entity_poly.type
_entity_poly.pdbx_seq_one_letter_code
_entity_poly.pdbx_strand_id
1 'polypeptide(L)'
;MELAEERSRNTWQVRSDFDKVLRAMQKGADRQKTLMAHGVVLSDKRLPFTSFDFRWAKSVEGRVLVHGEEEESGRRYMMIEGTDAEVHHLYSTPDLDEVRSRGGLRPNSFIRLRKAFANDKPVVEVEDLGNAEELLGAVQHFEQAARRLLESGAVIPQESCAGWLGRYQKALLAALQGLDPKPLYRERDRSRSRAKQRSFGR
;
A
#
# COMPACT_ATOMS: atom_id res chain seq x y z
N MET A 1 -21.38 5.76 -5.21
CA MET A 1 -21.72 4.73 -4.21
C MET A 1 -22.99 5.21 -3.53
N GLU A 2 -24.15 4.68 -3.90
CA GLU A 2 -25.42 5.13 -3.33
C GLU A 2 -25.69 4.33 -2.05
N LEU A 3 -25.90 5.05 -0.94
CA LEU A 3 -26.11 4.48 0.40
C LEU A 3 -27.59 4.24 0.70
N ALA A 4 -28.47 4.96 0.00
CA ALA A 4 -29.91 4.81 0.04
C ALA A 4 -30.51 5.20 -1.32
N GLU A 5 -31.61 4.55 -1.70
CA GLU A 5 -32.42 4.86 -2.87
C GLU A 5 -33.86 5.20 -2.44
N GLU A 6 -34.49 6.19 -3.08
CA GLU A 6 -35.89 6.50 -2.82
C GLU A 6 -36.77 5.44 -3.50
N ARG A 7 -37.48 4.63 -2.72
CA ARG A 7 -38.33 3.53 -3.24
C ARG A 7 -39.75 4.01 -3.52
N SER A 8 -40.24 4.98 -2.74
CA SER A 8 -41.51 5.68 -2.95
C SER A 8 -41.54 6.94 -2.10
N ARG A 9 -42.61 7.74 -2.24
CA ARG A 9 -42.80 8.97 -1.47
C ARG A 9 -42.61 8.70 0.02
N ASN A 10 -41.61 9.36 0.62
CA ASN A 10 -41.22 9.23 2.02
C ASN A 10 -40.75 7.82 2.45
N THR A 11 -40.37 6.95 1.50
CA THR A 11 -39.84 5.62 1.79
C THR A 11 -38.48 5.43 1.14
N TRP A 12 -37.46 5.26 1.96
CA TRP A 12 -36.09 5.04 1.52
C TRP A 12 -35.69 3.60 1.73
N GLN A 13 -35.14 2.98 0.69
CA GLN A 13 -34.47 1.70 0.79
C GLN A 13 -33.00 1.97 1.06
N VAL A 14 -32.58 1.57 2.26
CA VAL A 14 -31.22 1.78 2.72
C VAL A 14 -30.48 0.45 2.62
N ARG A 15 -29.18 0.49 2.29
CA ARG A 15 -28.36 -0.73 2.30
C ARG A 15 -28.42 -1.42 3.66
N SER A 16 -28.40 -2.76 3.66
CA SER A 16 -28.41 -3.55 4.89
C SER A 16 -27.16 -3.37 5.75
N ASP A 17 -26.07 -2.86 5.18
CA ASP A 17 -24.79 -2.58 5.85
C ASP A 17 -24.56 -1.07 6.11
N PHE A 18 -25.59 -0.23 6.04
CA PHE A 18 -25.49 1.23 6.09
C PHE A 18 -24.66 1.79 7.25
N ASP A 19 -24.94 1.38 8.49
CA ASP A 19 -24.17 1.83 9.66
C ASP A 19 -22.68 1.45 9.56
N LYS A 20 -22.39 0.24 9.05
CA LYS A 20 -21.00 -0.21 8.86
C LYS A 20 -20.28 0.65 7.83
N VAL A 21 -20.95 0.98 6.72
CA VAL A 21 -20.37 1.83 5.67
C VAL A 21 -20.14 3.25 6.19
N LEU A 22 -21.11 3.84 6.89
CA LEU A 22 -20.95 5.18 7.47
C LEU A 22 -19.80 5.23 8.49
N ARG A 23 -19.67 4.23 9.37
CA ARG A 23 -18.53 4.14 10.31
C ARG A 23 -17.20 3.99 9.58
N ALA A 24 -17.15 3.21 8.51
CA ALA A 24 -15.94 3.08 7.70
C ALA A 24 -15.57 4.42 7.02
N MET A 25 -16.56 5.16 6.50
CA MET A 25 -16.37 6.49 5.92
C MET A 25 -15.87 7.50 6.96
N GLN A 26 -16.50 7.53 8.15
CA GLN A 26 -16.07 8.39 9.25
C GLN A 26 -14.62 8.09 9.65
N LYS A 27 -14.28 6.82 9.87
CA LYS A 27 -12.90 6.42 10.20
C LYS A 27 -11.89 6.82 9.12
N GLY A 28 -12.27 6.74 7.84
CA GLY A 28 -11.45 7.22 6.73
C GLY A 28 -11.22 8.73 6.78
N ALA A 29 -12.26 9.51 7.04
CA ALA A 29 -12.17 10.97 7.17
C ALA A 29 -11.32 11.38 8.38
N ASP A 30 -11.49 10.72 9.54
CA ASP A 30 -10.71 10.98 10.75
C ASP A 30 -9.22 10.72 10.51
N ARG A 31 -8.89 9.62 9.83
CA ARG A 31 -7.51 9.29 9.43
C ARG A 31 -6.90 10.35 8.52
N GLN A 32 -7.66 10.84 7.53
CA GLN A 32 -7.18 11.93 6.67
C GLN A 32 -6.94 13.21 7.47
N LYS A 33 -7.83 13.55 8.41
CA LYS A 33 -7.69 14.70 9.29
C LYS A 33 -6.43 14.60 10.16
N THR A 34 -6.15 13.42 10.73
CA THR A 34 -4.93 13.16 11.50
C THR A 34 -3.67 13.39 10.65
N LEU A 35 -3.63 12.85 9.43
CA LEU A 35 -2.48 13.07 8.53
C LEU A 35 -2.27 14.56 8.23
N MET A 36 -3.34 15.31 7.98
CA MET A 36 -3.26 16.76 7.76
C MET A 36 -2.78 17.51 9.01
N ALA A 37 -3.26 17.13 10.20
CA ALA A 37 -2.86 17.75 11.47
C ALA A 37 -1.37 17.54 11.77
N HIS A 38 -0.81 16.39 11.38
CA HIS A 38 0.61 16.08 11.52
C HIS A 38 1.47 16.59 10.35
N GLY A 39 0.89 17.31 9.39
CA GLY A 39 1.60 17.84 8.21
C GLY A 39 2.13 16.75 7.28
N VAL A 40 1.59 15.53 7.36
CA VAL A 40 2.06 14.38 6.60
C VAL A 40 1.47 14.43 5.18
N VAL A 41 2.35 14.45 4.18
CA VAL A 41 1.95 14.45 2.77
C VAL A 41 1.91 13.01 2.26
N LEU A 42 0.70 12.52 2.01
CA LEU A 42 0.49 11.30 1.22
C LEU A 42 0.95 11.53 -0.22
N SER A 43 1.49 10.48 -0.81
CA SER A 43 1.89 10.47 -2.21
C SER A 43 0.70 10.63 -3.15
N ASP A 44 -0.43 10.00 -2.81
CA ASP A 44 -1.70 10.20 -3.49
C ASP A 44 -2.85 10.18 -2.46
N LYS A 45 -3.78 11.13 -2.55
CA LYS A 45 -4.94 11.21 -1.64
C LYS A 45 -5.99 10.14 -1.93
N ARG A 46 -5.89 9.48 -3.08
CA ARG A 46 -6.82 8.43 -3.54
C ARG A 46 -6.43 7.05 -3.02
N LEU A 47 -5.27 6.90 -2.37
CA LEU A 47 -4.84 5.60 -1.85
C LEU A 47 -5.88 5.07 -0.86
N PRO A 48 -6.32 3.81 -1.03
CA PRO A 48 -7.25 3.19 -0.09
C PRO A 48 -6.59 3.02 1.28
N PHE A 49 -7.38 3.19 2.35
CA PHE A 49 -6.95 2.87 3.70
C PHE A 49 -7.37 1.44 4.04
N THR A 50 -6.41 0.58 4.34
CA THR A 50 -6.64 -0.83 4.67
C THR A 50 -6.18 -1.13 6.09
N SER A 51 -6.86 -2.06 6.76
CA SER A 51 -6.42 -2.51 8.08
C SER A 51 -5.43 -3.64 7.91
N PHE A 52 -4.24 -3.49 8.48
CA PHE A 52 -3.19 -4.49 8.42
C PHE A 52 -3.13 -5.28 9.72
N ASP A 53 -3.13 -6.61 9.59
CA ASP A 53 -3.13 -7.53 10.73
C ASP A 53 -2.24 -8.74 10.44
N PHE A 54 -1.19 -8.92 11.26
CA PHE A 54 -0.23 -10.03 11.14
C PHE A 54 -0.84 -11.43 11.35
N ARG A 55 -2.11 -11.54 11.76
CA ARG A 55 -2.84 -12.82 11.73
C ARG A 55 -3.09 -13.29 10.29
N TRP A 56 -3.25 -12.37 9.34
CA TRP A 56 -3.71 -12.63 7.97
C TRP A 56 -2.67 -12.23 6.93
N ALA A 57 -1.97 -11.12 7.17
CA ALA A 57 -0.93 -10.61 6.28
C ALA A 57 0.46 -11.05 6.74
N LYS A 58 1.34 -11.34 5.77
CA LYS A 58 2.72 -11.81 6.04
C LYS A 58 3.71 -10.66 6.15
N SER A 59 3.48 -9.56 5.44
CA SER A 59 4.42 -8.45 5.39
C SER A 59 3.78 -7.16 4.89
N VAL A 60 4.32 -6.02 5.31
CA VAL A 60 4.11 -4.71 4.69
C VAL A 60 5.45 -4.02 4.55
N GLU A 61 5.67 -3.39 3.40
CA GLU A 61 6.85 -2.59 3.10
C GLU A 61 6.38 -1.19 2.69
N GLY A 62 6.97 -0.15 3.27
CA GLY A 62 6.53 1.20 2.98
C GLY A 62 7.06 2.25 3.93
N ARG A 63 6.54 3.46 3.76
CA ARG A 63 6.94 4.65 4.51
C ARG A 63 6.02 4.88 5.69
N VAL A 64 6.58 5.02 6.89
CA VAL A 64 5.83 5.42 8.08
C VAL A 64 5.28 6.82 7.88
N LEU A 65 3.97 6.96 7.97
CA LEU A 65 3.28 8.24 7.84
C LEU A 65 3.17 8.90 9.21
N VAL A 66 2.51 8.22 10.14
CA VAL A 66 2.15 8.78 11.44
C VAL A 66 1.98 7.68 12.47
N HIS A 67 2.12 8.07 13.73
CA HIS A 67 1.67 7.30 14.87
C HIS A 67 0.56 8.08 15.57
N GLY A 68 -0.48 7.38 16.00
CA GLY A 68 -1.61 7.99 16.70
C GLY A 68 -2.15 7.11 17.81
N GLU A 69 -3.18 7.62 18.45
CA GLU A 69 -3.98 6.92 19.44
C GLU A 69 -5.45 7.12 19.07
N GLU A 70 -6.24 6.04 19.12
CA GLU A 70 -7.68 6.14 18.89
C GLU A 70 -8.36 6.80 20.09
N GLU A 71 -9.12 7.87 19.85
CA GLU A 71 -9.78 8.64 20.91
C GLU A 71 -10.75 7.79 21.76
N GLU A 72 -11.47 6.84 21.12
CA GLU A 72 -12.49 6.03 21.81
C GLU A 72 -11.86 4.92 22.67
N SER A 73 -10.79 4.29 22.18
CA SER A 73 -10.25 3.06 22.78
C SER A 73 -8.91 3.24 23.49
N GLY A 74 -8.25 4.39 23.30
CA GLY A 74 -6.86 4.62 23.75
C GLY A 74 -5.84 3.73 23.04
N ARG A 75 -6.24 3.00 21.98
CA ARG A 75 -5.34 2.07 21.30
C ARG A 75 -4.38 2.83 20.41
N ARG A 76 -3.09 2.61 20.64
CA ARG A 76 -2.03 3.14 19.79
C ARG A 76 -2.03 2.44 18.44
N TYR A 77 -1.80 3.20 17.39
CA TYR A 77 -1.70 2.72 16.03
C TYR A 77 -0.60 3.45 15.26
N MET A 78 -0.20 2.87 14.14
CA MET A 78 0.62 3.53 13.14
C MET A 78 0.03 3.34 11.74
N MET A 79 0.37 4.28 10.86
CA MET A 79 -0.03 4.25 9.46
C MET A 79 1.19 4.20 8.56
N ILE A 80 1.15 3.33 7.55
CA ILE A 80 2.24 3.12 6.59
C ILE A 80 1.68 3.33 5.18
N GLU A 81 2.33 4.19 4.40
CA GLU A 81 2.13 4.24 2.96
C GLU A 81 2.92 3.11 2.32
N GLY A 82 2.21 2.06 1.91
CA GLY A 82 2.78 0.85 1.34
C GLY A 82 3.22 1.00 -0.10
N THR A 83 4.22 0.21 -0.49
CA THR A 83 4.68 0.15 -1.89
C THR A 83 3.67 -0.52 -2.83
N ASP A 84 2.64 -1.15 -2.25
CA ASP A 84 1.49 -1.78 -2.90
C ASP A 84 0.36 -0.78 -3.24
N ALA A 85 0.59 0.52 -3.04
CA ALA A 85 -0.39 1.58 -3.26
C ALA A 85 -1.60 1.51 -2.33
N GLU A 86 -1.39 1.11 -1.08
CA GLU A 86 -2.36 1.22 0.00
C GLU A 86 -1.78 1.98 1.20
N VAL A 87 -2.65 2.59 2.02
CA VAL A 87 -2.29 3.10 3.34
C VAL A 87 -2.73 2.09 4.40
N HIS A 88 -1.75 1.40 4.96
CA HIS A 88 -1.94 0.36 5.98
C HIS A 88 -2.09 1.00 7.35
N HIS A 89 -3.21 0.72 8.02
CA HIS A 89 -3.46 1.05 9.42
C HIS A 89 -3.25 -0.19 10.29
N LEU A 90 -2.30 -0.12 11.23
CA LEU A 90 -1.97 -1.22 12.12
C LEU A 90 -1.98 -0.75 13.57
N TYR A 91 -2.57 -1.57 14.44
CA TYR A 91 -2.46 -1.34 15.88
C TYR A 91 -1.04 -1.67 16.35
N SER A 92 -0.57 -0.94 17.35
CA SER A 92 0.74 -1.20 17.93
C SER A 92 0.76 -2.57 18.61
N THR A 93 1.88 -3.28 18.44
CA THR A 93 2.20 -4.52 19.14
C THR A 93 3.36 -4.27 20.11
N PRO A 94 3.59 -5.14 21.11
CA PRO A 94 4.73 -5.00 22.01
C PRO A 94 6.07 -4.90 21.28
N ASP A 95 6.26 -5.67 20.20
CA ASP A 95 7.47 -5.64 19.37
C ASP A 95 7.67 -4.26 18.70
N LEU A 96 6.59 -3.67 18.17
CA LEU A 96 6.64 -2.34 17.55
C LEU A 96 6.90 -1.24 18.58
N ASP A 97 6.27 -1.35 19.76
CA ASP A 97 6.48 -0.42 20.87
C ASP A 97 7.94 -0.47 21.36
N GLU A 98 8.55 -1.65 21.42
CA GLU A 98 9.96 -1.81 21.79
C GLU A 98 10.89 -1.12 20.79
N VAL A 99 10.71 -1.36 19.48
CA VAL A 99 11.54 -0.71 18.45
C VAL A 99 11.35 0.80 18.47
N ARG A 100 10.11 1.27 18.64
CA ARG A 100 9.81 2.70 18.77
C ARG A 100 10.46 3.31 20.01
N SER A 101 10.46 2.62 21.15
CA SER A 101 11.09 3.12 22.39
C SER A 101 12.59 3.37 22.24
N ARG A 102 13.24 2.65 21.32
CA ARG A 102 14.66 2.82 20.95
C ARG A 102 14.89 3.88 19.87
N GLY A 103 13.83 4.57 19.44
CA GLY A 103 13.88 5.64 18.46
C GLY A 103 13.76 5.21 16.99
N GLY A 104 13.41 3.95 16.72
CA GLY A 104 13.07 3.47 15.37
C GLY A 104 11.63 3.81 14.97
N LEU A 105 11.21 3.38 13.77
CA LEU A 105 9.86 3.58 13.24
C LEU A 105 9.44 5.06 13.16
N ARG A 106 10.38 5.98 12.92
CA ARG A 106 10.08 7.41 12.89
C ARG A 106 9.16 7.75 11.71
N PRO A 107 8.33 8.80 11.80
CA PRO A 107 7.68 9.36 10.61
C PRO A 107 8.72 9.59 9.51
N ASN A 108 8.35 9.24 8.28
CA ASN A 108 9.21 9.24 7.10
C ASN A 108 10.33 8.17 7.10
N SER A 109 10.42 7.27 8.08
CA SER A 109 11.24 6.06 7.92
C SER A 109 10.61 5.12 6.90
N PHE A 110 11.43 4.50 6.05
CA PHE A 110 11.02 3.37 5.24
C PHE A 110 11.31 2.08 6.01
N ILE A 111 10.30 1.24 6.13
CA ILE A 111 10.36 0.03 6.95
C ILE A 111 9.83 -1.17 6.18
N ARG A 112 10.30 -2.35 6.57
CA ARG A 112 9.69 -3.63 6.20
C ARG A 112 9.29 -4.34 7.48
N LEU A 113 8.00 -4.60 7.62
CA LEU A 113 7.45 -5.41 8.70
C LEU A 113 7.14 -6.80 8.16
N ARG A 114 7.56 -7.83 8.89
CA ARG A 114 7.31 -9.24 8.53
C ARG A 114 6.83 -10.01 9.75
N LYS A 115 5.89 -10.93 9.53
CA LYS A 115 5.55 -11.93 10.53
C LYS A 115 6.69 -12.94 10.63
N ALA A 116 7.24 -13.11 11.82
CA ALA A 116 8.24 -14.11 12.15
C ALA A 116 7.79 -14.95 13.35
N PHE A 117 8.60 -15.96 13.69
CA PHE A 117 8.39 -16.78 14.88
C PHE A 117 9.70 -16.84 15.67
N ALA A 118 9.61 -16.54 16.97
CA ALA A 118 10.71 -16.68 17.92
C ALA A 118 10.22 -17.54 19.10
N ASN A 119 10.91 -18.66 19.36
CA ASN A 119 10.51 -19.61 20.41
C ASN A 119 9.04 -20.04 20.31
N ASP A 120 8.59 -20.43 19.11
CA ASP A 120 7.22 -20.80 18.77
C ASP A 120 6.14 -19.72 19.01
N LYS A 121 6.54 -18.47 19.27
CA LYS A 121 5.64 -17.33 19.43
C LYS A 121 5.68 -16.43 18.20
N PRO A 122 4.53 -15.96 17.69
CA PRO A 122 4.52 -14.99 16.60
C PRO A 122 5.10 -13.67 17.09
N VAL A 123 6.06 -13.14 16.34
CA VAL A 123 6.68 -11.84 16.59
C VAL A 123 6.66 -11.01 15.31
N VAL A 124 6.69 -9.69 15.46
CA VAL A 124 6.85 -8.77 14.34
C VAL A 124 8.34 -8.47 14.15
N GLU A 125 8.92 -8.97 13.07
CA GLU A 125 10.26 -8.58 12.65
C GLU A 125 10.19 -7.21 11.97
N VAL A 126 11.02 -6.28 12.44
CA VAL A 126 11.10 -4.92 11.95
C VAL A 126 12.48 -4.68 11.33
N GLU A 127 12.48 -4.33 10.06
CA GLU A 127 13.66 -3.84 9.34
C GLU A 127 13.43 -2.35 9.06
N ASP A 128 14.21 -1.47 9.69
CA ASP A 128 14.16 -0.02 9.48
C ASP A 128 15.29 0.37 8.52
N LEU A 129 14.93 0.81 7.31
CA LEU A 129 15.87 1.18 6.24
C LEU A 129 16.17 2.69 6.26
N GLY A 130 15.79 3.41 7.32
CA GLY A 130 16.10 4.82 7.50
C GLY A 130 15.16 5.73 6.71
N ASN A 131 15.63 6.93 6.37
CA ASN A 131 14.79 7.97 5.77
C ASN A 131 14.31 7.57 4.36
N ALA A 132 13.00 7.61 4.13
CA ALA A 132 12.38 7.21 2.88
C ALA A 132 12.77 8.11 1.68
N GLU A 133 13.04 9.40 1.90
CA GLU A 133 13.53 10.30 0.84
C GLU A 133 14.96 9.96 0.44
N GLU A 134 15.82 9.66 1.41
CA GLU A 134 17.21 9.24 1.15
C GLU A 134 17.25 7.88 0.44
N LEU A 135 16.33 6.97 0.79
CA LEU A 135 16.19 5.67 0.14
C LEU A 135 15.98 5.76 -1.37
N LEU A 136 15.36 6.84 -1.87
CA LEU A 136 15.16 7.03 -3.31
C LEU A 136 16.49 7.11 -4.10
N GLY A 137 17.59 7.44 -3.43
CA GLY A 137 18.94 7.42 -4.02
C GLY A 137 19.68 6.09 -3.85
N ALA A 138 19.14 5.13 -3.09
CA ALA A 138 19.83 3.89 -2.75
C ALA A 138 19.67 2.84 -3.87
N VAL A 139 20.58 2.88 -4.87
CA VAL A 139 20.56 1.96 -6.03
C VAL A 139 20.46 0.47 -5.62
N GLN A 140 21.26 0.06 -4.64
CA GLN A 140 21.28 -1.33 -4.16
C GLN A 140 19.93 -1.78 -3.58
N HIS A 141 19.18 -0.87 -2.94
CA HIS A 141 17.84 -1.16 -2.43
C HIS A 141 16.90 -1.54 -3.57
N PHE A 142 16.88 -0.76 -4.64
CA PHE A 142 16.00 -1.00 -5.79
C PHE A 142 16.40 -2.25 -6.59
N GLU A 143 17.70 -2.54 -6.72
CA GLU A 143 18.14 -3.80 -7.34
C GLU A 143 17.65 -5.02 -6.54
N GLN A 144 17.78 -4.99 -5.21
CA GLN A 144 17.29 -6.07 -4.36
C GLN A 144 15.76 -6.17 -4.38
N ALA A 145 15.06 -5.02 -4.34
CA ALA A 145 13.61 -4.98 -4.42
C ALA A 145 13.09 -5.52 -5.75
N ALA A 146 13.76 -5.19 -6.86
CA ALA A 146 13.43 -5.70 -8.18
C ALA A 146 13.65 -7.21 -8.30
N ARG A 147 14.76 -7.75 -7.75
CA ARG A 147 14.99 -9.21 -7.68
C ARG A 147 13.90 -9.92 -6.87
N ARG A 148 13.58 -9.41 -5.68
CA ARG A 148 12.50 -9.96 -4.84
C ARG A 148 11.16 -9.96 -5.57
N LEU A 149 10.86 -8.90 -6.32
CA LEU A 149 9.63 -8.80 -7.11
C LEU A 149 9.58 -9.84 -8.24
N LEU A 150 10.69 -10.04 -8.96
CA LEU A 150 10.80 -11.06 -10.01
C LEU A 150 10.63 -12.48 -9.43
N GLU A 151 11.27 -12.76 -8.29
CA GLU A 151 11.18 -14.05 -7.59
C GLU A 151 9.76 -14.32 -7.09
N SER A 152 9.07 -13.32 -6.56
CA SER A 152 7.72 -13.48 -6.03
C SER A 152 6.63 -13.46 -7.12
N GLY A 153 6.96 -13.04 -8.35
CA GLY A 153 6.00 -12.84 -9.44
C GLY A 153 4.95 -11.76 -9.14
N ALA A 154 5.24 -10.85 -8.21
CA ALA A 154 4.31 -9.79 -7.83
C ALA A 154 4.33 -8.68 -8.88
N VAL A 155 3.20 -7.97 -9.00
CA VAL A 155 3.02 -6.93 -10.02
C VAL A 155 3.01 -5.57 -9.35
N ILE A 156 3.73 -4.61 -9.92
CA ILE A 156 3.66 -3.21 -9.49
C ILE A 156 2.30 -2.66 -9.90
N PRO A 157 1.56 -1.96 -9.01
CA PRO A 157 0.30 -1.31 -9.36
C PRO A 157 0.45 -0.45 -10.61
N GLN A 158 -0.47 -0.60 -11.57
CA GLN A 158 -0.42 0.13 -12.85
C GLN A 158 -0.85 1.60 -12.74
N GLU A 159 -1.48 1.98 -11.63
CA GLU A 159 -1.92 3.35 -11.42
C GLU A 159 -0.73 4.25 -11.09
N SER A 160 -0.59 5.33 -11.86
CA SER A 160 0.43 6.34 -11.62
C SER A 160 0.15 7.07 -10.31
N CYS A 161 0.87 6.68 -9.27
CA CYS A 161 0.88 7.40 -8.00
C CYS A 161 1.71 8.68 -8.17
N ALA A 162 1.29 9.77 -7.52
CA ALA A 162 2.08 10.99 -7.43
C ALA A 162 3.08 10.91 -6.25
N GLY A 163 3.77 12.01 -5.96
CA GLY A 163 4.56 12.16 -4.73
C GLY A 163 5.73 11.18 -4.56
N TRP A 164 5.94 10.72 -3.32
CA TRP A 164 7.05 9.83 -2.98
C TRP A 164 6.86 8.43 -3.57
N LEU A 165 5.67 7.84 -3.46
CA LEU A 165 5.35 6.51 -3.99
C LEU A 165 5.53 6.45 -5.51
N GLY A 166 5.14 7.50 -6.24
CA GLY A 166 5.38 7.58 -7.68
C GLY A 166 6.87 7.60 -8.04
N ARG A 167 7.71 8.29 -7.25
CA ARG A 167 9.17 8.27 -7.42
C ARG A 167 9.75 6.89 -7.09
N TYR A 168 9.26 6.25 -6.02
CA TYR A 168 9.65 4.88 -5.64
C TYR A 168 9.35 3.87 -6.75
N GLN A 169 8.11 3.89 -7.28
CA GLN A 169 7.69 3.01 -8.38
C GLN A 169 8.54 3.21 -9.63
N LYS A 170 8.88 4.46 -9.99
CA LYS A 170 9.77 4.76 -11.12
C LYS A 170 11.17 4.20 -10.90
N ALA A 171 11.76 4.37 -9.71
CA ALA A 171 13.07 3.84 -9.39
C ALA A 171 13.08 2.29 -9.42
N LEU A 172 12.04 1.65 -8.89
CA LEU A 172 11.87 0.21 -8.95
C LEU A 172 11.73 -0.31 -10.40
N LEU A 173 10.93 0.37 -11.22
CA LEU A 173 10.78 0.03 -12.65
C LEU A 173 12.10 0.19 -13.42
N ALA A 174 12.88 1.24 -13.14
CA ALA A 174 14.19 1.42 -13.75
C ALA A 174 15.15 0.30 -13.36
N ALA A 175 15.15 -0.15 -12.10
CA ALA A 175 15.95 -1.28 -11.64
C ALA A 175 15.52 -2.61 -12.31
N LEU A 176 14.21 -2.83 -12.49
CA LEU A 176 13.68 -3.99 -13.22
C LEU A 176 14.16 -4.02 -14.68
N GLN A 177 14.12 -2.88 -15.37
CA GLN A 177 14.63 -2.75 -16.74
C GLN A 177 16.14 -2.99 -16.84
N GLY A 178 16.89 -2.67 -15.78
CA GLY A 178 18.32 -2.96 -15.69
C GLY A 178 18.65 -4.44 -15.46
N LEU A 179 17.72 -5.21 -14.87
CA LEU A 179 17.89 -6.64 -14.56
C LEU A 179 17.36 -7.57 -15.67
N ASP A 180 16.40 -7.12 -16.49
CA ASP A 180 15.84 -7.87 -17.62
C ASP A 180 15.71 -6.97 -18.87
N PRO A 181 16.41 -7.25 -19.99
CA PRO A 181 16.24 -6.52 -21.24
C PRO A 181 14.92 -6.83 -21.97
N LYS A 182 14.06 -7.72 -21.46
CA LYS A 182 12.71 -7.95 -22.01
C LYS A 182 11.67 -7.05 -21.33
N PRO A 183 10.85 -6.31 -22.09
CA PRO A 183 9.85 -5.44 -21.50
C PRO A 183 8.81 -6.26 -20.75
N LEU A 184 8.64 -5.99 -19.45
CA LEU A 184 7.56 -6.49 -18.58
C LEU A 184 6.16 -5.97 -18.99
N TYR A 185 6.02 -5.37 -20.16
CA TYR A 185 4.75 -4.97 -20.74
C TYR A 185 4.19 -6.10 -21.61
N ARG A 186 3.19 -6.81 -21.09
CA ARG A 186 2.31 -7.60 -21.93
C ARG A 186 1.26 -6.67 -22.54
N GLU A 187 1.62 -6.03 -23.64
CA GLU A 187 0.66 -5.32 -24.49
C GLU A 187 -0.44 -6.31 -24.88
N ARG A 188 -1.70 -5.97 -24.62
CA ARG A 188 -2.85 -6.80 -24.98
C ARG A 188 -2.78 -7.06 -26.47
N ASP A 189 -2.55 -8.33 -26.78
CA ASP A 189 -2.61 -9.00 -28.07
C ASP A 189 -3.54 -8.29 -29.07
N ARG A 190 -2.97 -7.36 -29.86
CA ARG A 190 -3.59 -6.81 -31.07
C ARG A 190 -3.13 -7.63 -32.28
N SER A 191 -3.18 -8.95 -32.16
CA SER A 191 -3.02 -9.87 -33.30
C SER A 191 -4.39 -10.35 -33.78
N ARG A 192 -5.29 -9.39 -34.09
CA ARG A 192 -6.43 -9.65 -34.97
C ARG A 192 -6.42 -8.59 -36.06
N SER A 193 -6.21 -9.07 -37.28
CA SER A 193 -6.60 -8.47 -38.58
C SER A 193 -5.44 -8.13 -39.52
N ARG A 194 -4.70 -9.15 -40.00
CA ARG A 194 -4.09 -9.11 -41.36
C ARG A 194 -3.60 -10.49 -41.84
N ALA A 195 -4.52 -11.46 -41.93
CA ALA A 195 -4.24 -12.70 -42.68
C ALA A 195 -5.55 -13.37 -43.13
N LYS A 196 -6.38 -12.64 -43.90
CA LYS A 196 -7.45 -13.25 -44.68
C LYS A 196 -7.76 -12.39 -45.91
N GLN A 197 -6.80 -12.30 -46.82
CA GLN A 197 -7.03 -11.89 -48.20
C GLN A 197 -5.80 -12.27 -49.03
N ARG A 198 -5.75 -13.55 -49.43
CA ARG A 198 -4.97 -14.06 -50.56
C ARG A 198 -5.29 -15.55 -50.78
N SER A 199 -6.50 -15.81 -51.26
CA SER A 199 -6.80 -17.05 -51.99
C SER A 199 -8.05 -16.84 -52.85
N PHE A 200 -7.90 -16.16 -53.98
CA PHE A 200 -8.74 -16.37 -55.16
C PHE A 200 -7.89 -16.04 -56.38
N GLY A 201 -7.62 -17.05 -57.21
CA GLY A 201 -6.77 -16.92 -58.38
C GLY A 201 -6.26 -18.27 -58.87
N ARG A 202 -7.15 -19.15 -59.30
CA ARG A 202 -6.99 -20.02 -60.46
C ARG A 202 -8.35 -20.55 -60.90
#